data_AF-A0A1F2YC97-F1
#
_entry.id   AF-A0A1F2YC97-F1
#
_cell.length_a   1.000
_cell.length_b   1.000
_cell.length_c   1.000
_cell.angle_alpha   90.00
_cell.angle_beta   90.00
_cell.angle_gamma   90.00
#
_symmetry.space_group_name_H-M   'P 1'
#
loop_
_entity.id
_entity.type
_entity.pdbx_description
1 polymer ?
#
loop_
_entity_poly.entity_id
_entity_poly.type
_entity_poly.pdbx_seq_one_letter_code
_entity_poly.pdbx_strand_id
1 'polypeptide(L)'
;MSFFETIGLGLLTNFLSDLLKKKLKFKMNRTDVDKIADRLNLVLSLMNEGRDEKFTVAQFSKILELKKVGDLEKYFINIEEPELEFLEIFSQTFAINYEWLTEGKGHPFKCDQQIYISIYDCLERIDQIKPFIIYFVRSQSLRGETCILLEVREHHFIVLNSYIHFSEQVGFGGSCELVAFRKLVMELILVRKYITKGVIVSDQNFKKLYKGEIHPKVALMARKGKFEHWHDDFTDIYNQRYGYRHHGKYDKNFKDAFNIVKNNIEKKMESFNIC
;
A
#
# COMPACT_ATOMS: atom_id res chain seq x y z
N MET A 1 -6.61 -57.99 22.61
CA MET A 1 -7.17 -56.63 22.47
C MET A 1 -8.61 -56.69 22.94
N SER A 2 -8.89 -56.02 24.04
CA SER A 2 -10.12 -56.22 24.80
C SER A 2 -11.30 -55.45 24.17
N PHE A 3 -12.51 -55.98 24.33
CA PHE A 3 -13.76 -55.36 23.87
C PHE A 3 -13.93 -53.89 24.29
N PHE A 4 -13.26 -53.47 25.38
CA PHE A 4 -13.23 -52.09 25.87
C PHE A 4 -12.36 -51.13 25.02
N GLU A 5 -11.31 -51.63 24.35
CA GLU A 5 -10.47 -50.81 23.46
C GLU A 5 -11.23 -50.42 22.18
N THR A 6 -12.04 -51.33 21.63
CA THR A 6 -12.85 -51.10 20.43
C THR A 6 -13.99 -50.11 20.68
N ILE A 7 -14.64 -50.17 21.85
CA ILE A 7 -15.70 -49.23 22.24
C ILE A 7 -15.13 -47.83 22.52
N GLY A 8 -13.96 -47.76 23.20
CA GLY A 8 -13.27 -46.50 23.46
C GLY A 8 -12.85 -45.76 22.18
N LEU A 9 -12.34 -46.49 21.18
CA LEU A 9 -12.01 -45.95 19.85
C LEU A 9 -13.25 -45.49 19.06
N GLY A 10 -14.37 -46.20 19.15
CA GLY A 10 -15.63 -45.82 18.49
C GLY A 10 -16.26 -44.54 19.09
N LEU A 11 -16.17 -44.37 20.42
CA LEU A 11 -16.68 -43.17 21.10
C LEU A 11 -15.80 -41.94 20.85
N LEU A 12 -14.47 -42.11 20.85
CA LEU A 12 -13.52 -41.04 20.52
C LEU A 12 -13.65 -40.55 19.07
N THR A 13 -13.81 -41.47 18.12
CA THR A 13 -13.99 -41.11 16.70
C THR A 13 -15.31 -40.38 16.46
N ASN A 14 -16.41 -40.82 17.07
CA ASN A 14 -17.70 -40.13 16.99
C ASN A 14 -17.66 -38.73 17.63
N PHE A 15 -17.05 -38.60 18.81
CA PHE A 15 -16.90 -37.32 19.51
C PHE A 15 -16.04 -36.32 18.72
N LEU A 16 -14.90 -36.76 18.18
CA LEU A 16 -14.06 -35.94 17.31
C LEU A 16 -14.78 -35.55 16.01
N SER A 17 -15.58 -36.45 15.43
CA SER A 17 -16.39 -36.15 14.25
C SER A 17 -17.46 -35.10 14.55
N ASP A 18 -18.08 -35.13 15.72
CA ASP A 18 -19.10 -34.16 16.13
C ASP A 18 -18.49 -32.80 16.49
N LEU A 19 -17.28 -32.79 17.06
CA LEU A 19 -16.53 -31.57 17.33
C LEU A 19 -16.06 -30.91 16.03
N LEU A 20 -15.61 -31.71 15.06
CA LEU A 20 -15.26 -31.26 13.72
C LEU A 20 -16.52 -30.76 12.98
N LYS A 21 -17.64 -31.49 13.03
CA LYS A 21 -18.92 -31.05 12.47
C LYS A 21 -19.43 -29.79 13.14
N LYS A 22 -19.32 -29.63 14.46
CA LYS A 22 -19.69 -28.39 15.18
C LYS A 22 -18.79 -27.23 14.78
N LYS A 23 -17.46 -27.43 14.69
CA LYS A 23 -16.53 -26.41 14.17
C LYS A 23 -16.83 -26.04 12.71
N LEU A 24 -17.11 -27.03 11.86
CA LEU A 24 -17.47 -26.83 10.45
C LEU A 24 -18.82 -26.13 10.30
N LYS A 25 -19.82 -26.50 11.10
CA LYS A 25 -21.17 -25.90 11.12
C LYS A 25 -21.14 -24.47 11.69
N PHE A 26 -20.29 -24.21 12.69
CA PHE A 26 -20.01 -22.87 13.21
C PHE A 26 -19.26 -22.00 12.20
N LYS A 27 -18.35 -22.60 11.40
CA LYS A 27 -17.68 -21.92 10.29
C LYS A 27 -18.63 -21.67 9.09
N MET A 28 -19.67 -22.50 8.93
CA MET A 28 -20.68 -22.40 7.85
C MET A 28 -21.83 -21.42 8.13
N ASN A 29 -22.04 -20.99 9.38
CA ASN A 29 -23.14 -20.10 9.76
C ASN A 29 -22.67 -18.73 10.27
N ARG A 30 -21.62 -18.14 9.67
CA ARG A 30 -21.25 -16.75 9.95
C ARG A 30 -22.07 -15.80 9.09
N THR A 31 -22.80 -14.90 9.74
CA THR A 31 -23.56 -13.84 9.08
C THR A 31 -22.61 -12.85 8.40
N ASP A 32 -23.10 -12.02 7.49
CA ASP A 32 -22.27 -10.97 6.91
C ASP A 32 -21.91 -9.88 7.93
N VAL A 33 -22.76 -9.66 8.94
CA VAL A 33 -22.48 -8.79 10.09
C VAL A 33 -21.26 -9.29 10.87
N ASP A 34 -21.19 -10.61 11.15
CA ASP A 34 -20.02 -11.21 11.82
C ASP A 34 -18.73 -10.93 11.03
N LYS A 35 -18.79 -10.97 9.69
CA LYS A 35 -17.64 -10.73 8.83
C LYS A 35 -17.24 -9.25 8.79
N ILE A 36 -18.20 -8.32 8.86
CA ILE A 36 -17.91 -6.88 8.95
C ILE A 36 -17.18 -6.60 10.26
N ALA A 37 -17.68 -7.11 11.40
CA ALA A 37 -17.02 -6.96 12.69
C ALA A 37 -15.60 -7.55 12.69
N ASP A 38 -15.41 -8.75 12.12
CA ASP A 38 -14.09 -9.36 11.96
C ASP A 38 -13.14 -8.47 11.12
N ARG A 39 -13.65 -7.85 10.05
CA ARG A 39 -12.85 -6.94 9.19
C ARG A 39 -12.51 -5.63 9.87
N LEU A 40 -13.42 -5.04 10.65
CA LEU A 40 -13.13 -3.87 11.49
C LEU A 40 -11.99 -4.17 12.50
N ASN A 41 -12.07 -5.32 13.16
CA ASN A 41 -10.99 -5.78 14.07
C ASN A 41 -9.67 -6.00 13.32
N LEU A 42 -9.73 -6.56 12.12
CA LEU A 42 -8.54 -6.75 11.29
C LEU A 42 -7.90 -5.43 10.87
N VAL A 43 -8.69 -4.40 10.53
CA VAL A 43 -8.16 -3.04 10.27
C VAL A 43 -7.39 -2.53 11.48
N LEU A 44 -7.98 -2.59 12.68
CA LEU A 44 -7.32 -2.13 13.91
C LEU A 44 -6.01 -2.90 14.16
N SER A 45 -6.02 -4.22 13.95
CA SER A 45 -4.83 -5.06 14.06
C SER A 45 -3.72 -4.64 13.08
N LEU A 46 -4.05 -4.49 11.80
CA LEU A 46 -3.09 -4.10 10.75
C LEU A 46 -2.56 -2.68 10.93
N MET A 47 -3.40 -1.74 11.39
CA MET A 47 -2.97 -0.37 11.70
C MET A 47 -2.04 -0.29 12.91
N ASN A 48 -2.11 -1.28 13.81
CA ASN A 48 -1.29 -1.41 15.01
C ASN A 48 -0.03 -2.24 14.83
N GLU A 49 0.16 -2.86 13.67
CA GLU A 49 1.36 -3.67 13.39
C GLU A 49 2.62 -2.80 13.48
N GLY A 50 3.58 -3.23 14.31
CA GLY A 50 4.86 -2.55 14.49
C GLY A 50 4.80 -1.19 15.21
N ARG A 51 3.65 -0.80 15.77
CA ARG A 51 3.55 0.41 16.60
C ARG A 51 3.90 0.10 18.05
N ASP A 52 4.69 0.98 18.66
CA ASP A 52 4.90 0.99 20.11
C ASP A 52 3.61 1.42 20.83
N GLU A 53 3.02 2.54 20.38
CA GLU A 53 1.73 3.03 20.84
C GLU A 53 0.60 2.57 19.91
N LYS A 54 -0.20 1.62 20.40
CA LYS A 54 -1.33 1.05 19.66
C LYS A 54 -2.52 1.99 19.68
N PHE A 55 -3.17 2.13 18.54
CA PHE A 55 -4.54 2.59 18.46
C PHE A 55 -5.47 1.71 19.28
N THR A 56 -6.37 2.39 19.97
CA THR A 56 -7.51 1.84 20.67
C THR A 56 -8.80 2.20 19.92
N VAL A 57 -9.89 1.48 20.19
CA VAL A 57 -11.22 1.85 19.70
C VAL A 57 -11.57 3.28 20.13
N ALA A 58 -11.20 3.69 21.35
CA ALA A 58 -11.37 5.06 21.82
C ALA A 58 -10.64 6.12 20.97
N GLN A 59 -9.43 5.82 20.47
CA GLN A 59 -8.74 6.70 19.53
C GLN A 59 -9.44 6.73 18.17
N PHE A 60 -9.90 5.59 17.65
CA PHE A 60 -10.70 5.57 16.42
C PHE A 60 -11.98 6.40 16.57
N SER A 61 -12.70 6.28 17.69
CA SER A 61 -13.90 7.09 17.97
C SER A 61 -13.60 8.57 17.95
N LYS A 62 -12.46 9.00 18.51
CA LYS A 62 -12.05 10.42 18.48
C LYS A 62 -11.74 10.89 17.06
N ILE A 63 -11.05 10.08 16.26
CA ILE A 63 -10.70 10.39 14.87
C ILE A 63 -11.96 10.48 13.99
N LEU A 64 -12.96 9.64 14.27
CA LEU A 64 -14.28 9.64 13.63
C LEU A 64 -15.24 10.68 14.22
N GLU A 65 -14.79 11.49 15.19
CA GLU A 65 -15.59 12.53 15.85
C GLU A 65 -16.89 12.00 16.49
N LEU A 66 -16.88 10.75 16.96
CA LEU A 66 -18.02 10.13 17.61
C LEU A 66 -18.23 10.68 19.03
N LYS A 67 -19.49 10.85 19.42
CA LYS A 67 -19.86 11.37 20.74
C LYS A 67 -19.57 10.38 21.88
N LYS A 68 -19.59 9.07 21.60
CA LYS A 68 -19.38 8.01 22.60
C LYS A 68 -18.51 6.91 22.03
N VAL A 69 -17.53 6.47 22.82
CA VAL A 69 -16.66 5.34 22.45
C VAL A 69 -17.46 4.03 22.35
N GLY A 70 -18.41 3.83 23.27
CA GLY A 70 -19.22 2.62 23.33
C GLY A 70 -20.04 2.35 22.07
N ASP A 71 -20.39 3.38 21.29
CA ASP A 71 -21.11 3.19 20.03
C ASP A 71 -20.23 2.46 19.01
N LEU A 72 -18.94 2.82 18.92
CA LEU A 72 -17.99 2.12 18.06
C LEU A 72 -17.62 0.73 18.60
N GLU A 73 -17.47 0.59 19.92
CA GLU A 73 -17.11 -0.70 20.53
C GLU A 73 -18.11 -1.80 20.18
N LYS A 74 -19.42 -1.49 20.18
CA LYS A 74 -20.47 -2.45 19.81
C LYS A 74 -20.31 -3.02 18.41
N TYR A 75 -19.84 -2.21 17.45
CA TYR A 75 -19.55 -2.68 16.09
C TYR A 75 -18.37 -3.67 16.08
N PHE A 76 -17.32 -3.39 16.87
CA PHE A 76 -16.15 -4.26 16.96
C PHE A 76 -16.44 -5.58 17.67
N ILE A 77 -17.38 -5.61 18.62
CA ILE A 77 -17.76 -6.83 19.36
C ILE A 77 -19.04 -7.49 18.83
N ASN A 78 -19.54 -7.04 17.67
CA ASN A 78 -20.70 -7.61 16.98
C ASN A 78 -21.98 -7.63 17.84
N ILE A 79 -22.19 -6.58 18.65
CA ILE A 79 -23.45 -6.36 19.38
C ILE A 79 -24.44 -5.56 18.54
N GLU A 80 -23.93 -4.68 17.67
CA GLU A 80 -24.73 -3.80 16.82
C GLU A 80 -24.13 -3.81 15.41
N GLU A 81 -24.98 -3.83 14.39
CA GLU A 81 -24.56 -3.72 13.00
C GLU A 81 -24.32 -2.24 12.66
N PRO A 82 -23.17 -1.87 12.08
CA PRO A 82 -22.94 -0.52 11.61
C PRO A 82 -23.77 -0.20 10.37
N GLU A 83 -24.32 1.01 10.30
CA GLU A 83 -24.96 1.51 9.09
C GLU A 83 -23.95 1.62 7.94
N LEU A 84 -24.42 1.44 6.69
CA LEU A 84 -23.56 1.55 5.50
C LEU A 84 -22.90 2.93 5.38
N GLU A 85 -23.65 4.00 5.68
CA GLU A 85 -23.12 5.37 5.70
C GLU A 85 -21.95 5.51 6.69
N PHE A 86 -22.06 4.89 7.86
CA PHE A 86 -20.95 4.86 8.82
C PHE A 86 -19.74 4.11 8.26
N LEU A 87 -19.94 2.96 7.58
CA LEU A 87 -18.85 2.20 6.96
C LEU A 87 -18.15 2.98 5.84
N GLU A 88 -18.89 3.81 5.09
CA GLU A 88 -18.31 4.73 4.11
C GLU A 88 -17.44 5.80 4.78
N ILE A 89 -17.95 6.45 5.83
CA ILE A 89 -17.20 7.45 6.60
C ILE A 89 -15.94 6.82 7.21
N PHE A 90 -16.06 5.61 7.78
CA PHE A 90 -14.93 4.86 8.33
C PHE A 90 -13.86 4.61 7.25
N SER A 91 -14.30 4.14 6.08
CA SER A 91 -13.45 3.83 4.94
C SER A 91 -12.71 5.07 4.41
N GLN A 92 -13.42 6.18 4.25
CA GLN A 92 -12.84 7.46 3.84
C GLN A 92 -11.89 8.04 4.89
N THR A 93 -12.18 7.85 6.17
CA THR A 93 -11.34 8.39 7.25
C THR A 93 -9.98 7.70 7.30
N PHE A 94 -9.98 6.37 7.28
CA PHE A 94 -8.78 5.54 7.47
C PHE A 94 -8.16 5.01 6.16
N ALA A 95 -8.67 5.43 5.00
CA ALA A 95 -8.26 4.90 3.70
C ALA A 95 -8.37 3.37 3.64
N ILE A 96 -9.56 2.86 3.95
CA ILE A 96 -9.91 1.45 3.83
C ILE A 96 -10.75 1.27 2.56
N ASN A 97 -10.50 0.18 1.83
CA ASN A 97 -11.31 -0.22 0.70
C ASN A 97 -12.71 -0.60 1.22
N TYR A 98 -13.72 0.17 0.82
CA TYR A 98 -15.10 0.00 1.23
C TYR A 98 -15.68 -1.36 0.82
N GLU A 99 -15.48 -1.78 -0.43
CA GLU A 99 -15.93 -3.09 -0.93
C GLU A 99 -15.27 -4.25 -0.17
N TRP A 100 -14.02 -4.08 0.24
CA TRP A 100 -13.37 -5.05 1.12
C TRP A 100 -14.05 -5.09 2.49
N LEU A 101 -14.34 -3.93 3.07
CA LEU A 101 -14.94 -3.82 4.39
C LEU A 101 -16.36 -4.39 4.45
N THR A 102 -17.18 -4.15 3.43
CA THR A 102 -18.59 -4.58 3.37
C THR A 102 -18.76 -5.98 2.77
N GLU A 103 -18.03 -6.29 1.70
CA GLU A 103 -18.23 -7.52 0.91
C GLU A 103 -17.06 -8.51 0.99
N GLY A 104 -15.90 -8.08 1.50
CA GLY A 104 -14.69 -8.90 1.55
C GLY A 104 -13.96 -9.02 0.21
N LYS A 105 -14.27 -8.15 -0.77
CA LYS A 105 -13.62 -8.15 -2.10
C LYS A 105 -12.34 -7.31 -2.09
N GLY A 106 -11.26 -7.85 -2.64
CA GLY A 106 -9.98 -7.14 -2.72
C GLY A 106 -9.20 -7.15 -1.40
N HIS A 107 -8.60 -6.01 -1.04
CA HIS A 107 -7.68 -5.90 0.10
C HIS A 107 -7.90 -4.58 0.88
N PRO A 108 -7.67 -4.57 2.21
CA PRO A 108 -8.07 -3.47 3.08
C PRO A 108 -7.49 -2.12 2.67
N PHE A 109 -6.24 -2.06 2.22
CA PHE A 109 -5.56 -0.80 1.89
C PHE A 109 -5.43 -0.55 0.39
N LYS A 110 -6.19 -1.29 -0.46
CA LYS A 110 -6.23 -1.06 -1.91
C LYS A 110 -7.36 -0.11 -2.27
N CYS A 111 -7.16 1.18 -1.99
CA CYS A 111 -8.17 2.23 -2.19
C CYS A 111 -8.14 2.87 -3.59
N ASP A 112 -6.96 2.97 -4.20
CA ASP A 112 -6.87 3.49 -5.57
C ASP A 112 -7.05 2.35 -6.58
N GLN A 113 -8.12 2.45 -7.35
CA GLN A 113 -8.45 1.54 -8.45
C GLN A 113 -8.36 2.22 -9.83
N GLN A 114 -7.96 3.50 -9.88
CA GLN A 114 -7.82 4.22 -11.13
C GLN A 114 -6.77 3.54 -12.02
N ILE A 115 -7.08 3.46 -13.31
CA ILE A 115 -6.15 2.95 -14.32
C ILE A 115 -5.44 4.15 -14.94
N TYR A 116 -4.11 4.15 -14.87
CA TYR A 116 -3.26 5.15 -15.50
C TYR A 116 -2.66 4.57 -16.77
N ILE A 117 -2.81 5.26 -17.90
CA ILE A 117 -2.22 4.81 -19.17
C ILE A 117 -0.71 5.06 -19.13
N SER A 118 -0.31 6.22 -18.63
CA SER A 118 1.05 6.54 -18.25
C SER A 118 1.13 6.89 -16.77
N ILE A 119 2.25 6.60 -16.14
CA ILE A 119 2.55 7.05 -14.78
C ILE A 119 2.36 8.56 -14.60
N TYR A 120 2.57 9.37 -15.63
CA TYR A 120 2.35 10.82 -15.56
C TYR A 120 0.88 11.20 -15.31
N ASP A 121 -0.06 10.37 -15.77
CA ASP A 121 -1.51 10.62 -15.64
C ASP A 121 -1.98 10.64 -14.18
N CYS A 122 -1.19 10.06 -13.26
CA CYS A 122 -1.50 10.13 -11.84
C CYS A 122 -1.34 11.54 -11.24
N LEU A 123 -0.73 12.50 -11.95
CA LEU A 123 -0.57 13.88 -11.50
C LEU A 123 -1.90 14.53 -11.13
N GLU A 124 -2.94 14.36 -11.96
CA GLU A 124 -4.26 14.92 -11.70
C GLU A 124 -4.85 14.36 -10.41
N ARG A 125 -4.70 13.04 -10.21
CA ARG A 125 -5.17 12.38 -8.99
C ARG A 125 -4.42 12.87 -7.75
N ILE A 126 -3.11 13.09 -7.85
CA ILE A 126 -2.31 13.67 -6.76
C ILE A 126 -2.80 15.10 -6.44
N ASP A 127 -3.04 15.92 -7.46
CA ASP A 127 -3.51 17.30 -7.28
C ASP A 127 -4.93 17.38 -6.67
N GLN A 128 -5.78 16.38 -6.94
CA GLN A 128 -7.09 16.24 -6.29
C GLN A 128 -6.95 15.83 -4.81
N ILE A 129 -6.06 14.89 -4.51
CA ILE A 129 -5.87 14.34 -3.15
C ILE A 129 -5.14 15.35 -2.25
N LYS A 130 -4.22 16.14 -2.79
CA LYS A 130 -3.39 17.14 -2.05
C LYS A 130 -2.68 16.56 -0.83
N PRO A 131 -1.77 15.58 -1.03
CA PRO A 131 -1.07 14.94 0.08
C PRO A 131 -0.07 15.87 0.78
N PHE A 132 0.19 15.62 2.07
CA PHE A 132 1.27 16.30 2.81
C PHE A 132 2.65 15.81 2.36
N ILE A 133 2.79 14.50 2.12
CA ILE A 133 4.06 13.89 1.70
C ILE A 133 3.78 12.86 0.61
N ILE A 134 4.61 12.87 -0.43
CA ILE A 134 4.63 11.87 -1.48
C ILE A 134 5.85 10.97 -1.29
N TYR A 135 5.62 9.67 -1.18
CA TYR A 135 6.65 8.66 -1.08
C TYR A 135 6.79 7.91 -2.41
N PHE A 136 8.01 7.86 -2.92
CA PHE A 136 8.39 6.97 -4.01
C PHE A 136 8.96 5.71 -3.39
N VAL A 137 8.15 4.65 -3.37
CA VAL A 137 8.50 3.38 -2.72
C VAL A 137 9.01 2.42 -3.78
N ARG A 138 10.24 1.96 -3.62
CA ARG A 138 10.92 1.03 -4.53
C ARG A 138 11.21 -0.30 -3.86
N SER A 139 10.92 -1.39 -4.56
CA SER A 139 11.32 -2.74 -4.21
C SER A 139 12.83 -2.92 -4.38
N GLN A 140 13.47 -3.67 -3.48
CA GLN A 140 14.86 -4.09 -3.65
C GLN A 140 15.02 -5.31 -4.58
N SER A 141 13.99 -5.69 -5.33
CA SER A 141 14.11 -6.74 -6.35
C SER A 141 15.07 -6.31 -7.47
N LEU A 142 15.42 -7.26 -8.35
CA LEU A 142 16.19 -6.98 -9.58
C LEU A 142 15.44 -6.09 -10.59
N ARG A 143 14.11 -5.95 -10.45
CA ARG A 143 13.29 -5.11 -11.33
C ARG A 143 13.00 -3.73 -10.76
N GLY A 144 13.28 -3.53 -9.47
CA GLY A 144 13.07 -2.25 -8.81
C GLY A 144 11.63 -1.78 -8.93
N GLU A 145 10.64 -2.66 -8.77
CA GLU A 145 9.22 -2.27 -8.83
C GLU A 145 9.00 -1.05 -7.96
N THR A 146 8.35 -0.03 -8.51
CA THR A 146 8.15 1.24 -7.82
C THR A 146 6.70 1.65 -7.91
N CYS A 147 6.16 2.14 -6.79
CA CYS A 147 4.84 2.75 -6.70
C CYS A 147 4.89 4.08 -5.94
N ILE A 148 3.82 4.86 -6.07
CA ILE A 148 3.63 6.14 -5.40
C ILE A 148 2.67 5.93 -4.22
N LEU A 149 3.10 6.37 -3.05
CA LEU A 149 2.32 6.36 -1.82
C LEU A 149 2.12 7.80 -1.34
N LEU A 150 0.87 8.16 -1.06
CA LEU A 150 0.45 9.47 -0.62
C LEU A 150 0.11 9.43 0.86
N GLU A 151 0.72 10.31 1.65
CA GLU A 151 0.31 10.60 3.03
C GLU A 151 -0.60 11.82 3.02
N VAL A 152 -1.90 11.60 3.19
CA VAL A 152 -2.92 12.65 3.16
C VAL A 152 -3.05 13.31 4.53
N ARG A 153 -2.86 12.53 5.60
CA ARG A 153 -2.78 12.93 7.01
C ARG A 153 -2.26 11.75 7.83
N GLU A 154 -2.02 11.95 9.12
CA GLU A 154 -1.29 11.01 9.99
C GLU A 154 -1.77 9.55 9.96
N HIS A 155 -3.04 9.31 9.60
CA HIS A 155 -3.68 7.99 9.62
C HIS A 155 -4.35 7.64 8.28
N HIS A 156 -4.12 8.44 7.24
CA HIS A 156 -4.75 8.28 5.94
C HIS A 156 -3.66 8.23 4.88
N PHE A 157 -3.45 7.03 4.34
CA PHE A 157 -2.42 6.74 3.36
C PHE A 157 -3.04 6.06 2.14
N ILE A 158 -2.72 6.55 0.94
CA ILE A 158 -3.21 6.00 -0.31
C ILE A 158 -2.03 5.52 -1.15
N VAL A 159 -1.99 4.23 -1.45
CA VAL A 159 -1.08 3.69 -2.48
C VAL A 159 -1.78 3.85 -3.83
N LEU A 160 -1.23 4.69 -4.70
CA LEU A 160 -1.75 4.83 -6.05
C LEU A 160 -1.53 3.51 -6.82
N ASN A 161 -2.42 3.19 -7.75
CA ASN A 161 -2.29 2.09 -8.69
C ASN A 161 -1.24 2.37 -9.78
N SER A 162 -0.10 2.89 -9.32
CA SER A 162 1.07 3.29 -10.08
C SER A 162 2.13 2.20 -9.95
N TYR A 163 2.61 1.69 -11.07
CA TYR A 163 3.59 0.61 -11.06
C TYR A 163 4.56 0.77 -12.22
N ILE A 164 5.83 0.93 -11.89
CA ILE A 164 6.92 1.02 -12.87
C ILE A 164 8.02 0.03 -12.52
N HIS A 165 8.73 -0.47 -13.53
CA HIS A 165 9.98 -1.18 -13.34
C HIS A 165 11.14 -0.18 -13.38
N PHE A 166 11.90 -0.10 -12.31
CA PHE A 166 13.07 0.77 -12.19
C PHE A 166 14.35 -0.03 -12.40
N SER A 167 14.55 -0.58 -13.60
CA SER A 167 15.73 -1.36 -13.97
C SER A 167 15.96 -1.41 -15.49
N GLU A 168 17.02 -2.08 -15.95
CA GLU A 168 17.28 -2.31 -17.39
C GLU A 168 16.31 -3.30 -18.05
N GLN A 169 15.54 -4.07 -17.26
CA GLN A 169 14.64 -5.12 -17.77
C GLN A 169 13.32 -4.51 -18.28
N VAL A 170 13.43 -3.50 -19.14
CA VAL A 170 12.31 -2.78 -19.73
C VAL A 170 12.41 -2.78 -21.25
N GLY A 171 11.30 -3.10 -21.92
CA GLY A 171 11.15 -2.88 -23.35
C GLY A 171 10.92 -1.40 -23.68
N PHE A 172 10.55 -1.11 -24.94
CA PHE A 172 10.26 0.25 -25.40
C PHE A 172 9.22 0.96 -24.52
N GLY A 173 8.10 0.27 -24.19
CA GLY A 173 7.06 0.83 -23.33
C GLY A 173 7.56 1.21 -21.92
N GLY A 174 8.35 0.36 -21.28
CA GLY A 174 8.91 0.66 -19.96
C GLY A 174 9.95 1.80 -19.99
N SER A 175 10.68 1.95 -21.09
CA SER A 175 11.57 3.11 -21.29
C SER A 175 10.80 4.42 -21.38
N CYS A 176 9.67 4.42 -22.09
CA CYS A 176 8.76 5.58 -22.13
C CYS A 176 8.19 5.91 -20.75
N GLU A 177 7.79 4.89 -19.98
CA GLU A 177 7.29 5.06 -18.61
C GLU A 177 8.35 5.64 -17.66
N LEU A 178 9.63 5.25 -17.79
CA LEU A 178 10.71 5.87 -17.01
C LEU A 178 10.90 7.36 -17.32
N VAL A 179 10.76 7.75 -18.60
CA VAL A 179 10.81 9.15 -19.02
C VAL A 179 9.58 9.92 -18.47
N ALA A 180 8.40 9.32 -18.53
CA ALA A 180 7.18 9.89 -17.96
C ALA A 180 7.28 10.03 -16.43
N PHE A 181 7.84 9.03 -15.76
CA PHE A 181 8.12 9.06 -14.33
C PHE A 181 9.07 10.21 -13.97
N ARG A 182 10.17 10.40 -14.72
CA ARG A 182 11.05 11.57 -14.52
C ARG A 182 10.29 12.88 -14.63
N LYS A 183 9.45 13.04 -15.67
CA LYS A 183 8.64 14.25 -15.84
C LYS A 183 7.71 14.48 -14.66
N LEU A 184 7.04 13.43 -14.19
CA LEU A 184 6.15 13.49 -13.04
C LEU A 184 6.91 13.95 -11.79
N VAL A 185 8.05 13.34 -11.48
CA VAL A 185 8.85 13.71 -10.31
C VAL A 185 9.30 15.17 -10.38
N MET A 186 9.77 15.62 -11.56
CA MET A 186 10.13 17.03 -11.76
C MET A 186 8.94 17.97 -11.56
N GLU A 187 7.77 17.63 -12.09
CA GLU A 187 6.55 18.44 -11.94
C GLU A 187 6.16 18.56 -10.45
N LEU A 188 6.15 17.44 -9.73
CA LEU A 188 5.79 17.39 -8.31
C LEU A 188 6.74 18.21 -7.44
N ILE A 189 8.05 18.14 -7.70
CA ILE A 189 9.07 18.82 -6.89
C ILE A 189 9.24 20.29 -7.30
N LEU A 190 9.40 20.55 -8.60
CA LEU A 190 9.82 21.86 -9.09
C LEU A 190 8.66 22.81 -9.33
N VAL A 191 7.51 22.29 -9.76
CA VAL A 191 6.33 23.11 -10.10
C VAL A 191 5.35 23.12 -8.94
N ARG A 192 4.91 21.93 -8.48
CA ARG A 192 3.92 21.80 -7.40
C ARG A 192 4.51 21.98 -5.99
N LYS A 193 5.83 21.89 -5.84
CA LYS A 193 6.55 22.07 -4.56
C LYS A 193 6.12 21.11 -3.45
N TYR A 194 5.70 19.89 -3.81
CA TYR A 194 5.39 18.86 -2.82
C TYR A 194 6.63 18.41 -2.05
N ILE A 195 6.44 18.04 -0.79
CA ILE A 195 7.45 17.32 -0.01
C ILE A 195 7.48 15.88 -0.52
N THR A 196 8.66 15.42 -0.94
CA THR A 196 8.84 14.08 -1.51
C THR A 196 9.93 13.30 -0.78
N LYS A 197 9.77 11.98 -0.69
CA LYS A 197 10.74 11.08 -0.04
C LYS A 197 10.90 9.79 -0.84
N GLY A 198 12.14 9.35 -1.02
CA GLY A 198 12.48 8.05 -1.59
C GLY A 198 12.58 7.00 -0.49
N VAL A 199 12.02 5.81 -0.74
CA VAL A 199 12.04 4.68 0.19
C VAL A 199 12.38 3.40 -0.56
N ILE A 200 13.27 2.59 0.02
CA ILE A 200 13.54 1.24 -0.47
C ILE A 200 13.06 0.23 0.56
N VAL A 201 12.29 -0.76 0.13
CA VAL A 201 11.76 -1.84 0.99
C VAL A 201 12.13 -3.21 0.43
N SER A 202 11.98 -4.27 1.24
CA SER A 202 12.11 -5.64 0.72
C SER A 202 11.03 -5.93 -0.32
N ASP A 203 11.32 -6.84 -1.25
CA ASP A 203 10.36 -7.27 -2.28
C ASP A 203 9.05 -7.79 -1.68
N GLN A 204 9.14 -8.54 -0.57
CA GLN A 204 7.95 -9.02 0.13
C GLN A 204 7.09 -7.87 0.68
N ASN A 205 7.71 -6.86 1.28
CA ASN A 205 6.97 -5.71 1.82
C ASN A 205 6.39 -4.84 0.69
N PHE A 206 7.12 -4.68 -0.42
CA PHE A 206 6.60 -4.00 -1.60
C PHE A 206 5.34 -4.69 -2.14
N LYS A 207 5.38 -6.01 -2.32
CA LYS A 207 4.24 -6.78 -2.83
C LYS A 207 3.02 -6.67 -1.91
N LYS A 208 3.21 -6.80 -0.60
CA LYS A 208 2.13 -6.63 0.40
C LYS A 208 1.55 -5.21 0.36
N LEU A 209 2.42 -4.20 0.31
CA LEU A 209 2.02 -2.79 0.21
C LEU A 209 1.20 -2.53 -1.05
N TYR A 210 1.73 -2.90 -2.22
CA TYR A 210 1.11 -2.60 -3.51
C TYR A 210 -0.24 -3.31 -3.70
N LYS A 211 -0.38 -4.52 -3.15
CA LYS A 211 -1.65 -5.25 -3.11
C LYS A 211 -2.64 -4.68 -2.09
N GLY A 212 -2.19 -3.87 -1.13
CA GLY A 212 -3.03 -3.34 -0.05
C GLY A 212 -3.25 -4.32 1.11
N GLU A 213 -2.37 -5.31 1.29
CA GLU A 213 -2.47 -6.33 2.35
C GLU A 213 -2.02 -5.81 3.73
N ILE A 214 -1.16 -4.79 3.76
CA ILE A 214 -0.62 -4.18 4.99
C ILE A 214 -0.89 -2.68 5.01
N HIS A 215 -0.98 -2.10 6.20
CA HIS A 215 -1.11 -0.66 6.35
C HIS A 215 0.15 0.05 5.80
N PRO A 216 0.06 1.10 4.97
CA PRO A 216 1.22 1.68 4.29
C PRO A 216 2.35 2.16 5.22
N LYS A 217 2.01 2.68 6.41
CA LYS A 217 3.00 3.07 7.42
C LYS A 217 3.90 1.90 7.87
N VAL A 218 3.39 0.66 7.87
CA VAL A 218 4.19 -0.54 8.21
C VAL A 218 5.33 -0.72 7.21
N ALA A 219 5.03 -0.56 5.91
CA ALA A 219 6.05 -0.63 4.86
C ALA A 219 7.09 0.49 4.99
N LEU A 220 6.66 1.71 5.33
CA LEU A 220 7.54 2.86 5.58
C LEU A 220 8.45 2.67 6.80
N MET A 221 7.94 2.04 7.87
CA MET A 221 8.74 1.70 9.05
C MET A 221 9.74 0.58 8.76
N ALA A 222 9.36 -0.40 7.94
CA ALA A 222 10.22 -1.50 7.50
C ALA A 222 11.17 -1.13 6.34
N ARG A 223 11.34 0.17 6.04
CA ARG A 223 12.28 0.65 5.04
C ARG A 223 13.72 0.27 5.37
N LYS A 224 14.52 0.12 4.33
CA LYS A 224 15.97 -0.04 4.48
C LYS A 224 16.63 1.33 4.59
N GLY A 225 17.33 1.55 5.71
CA GLY A 225 18.08 2.77 5.93
C GLY A 225 17.21 4.01 6.20
N LYS A 226 17.76 5.17 5.87
CA LYS A 226 17.09 6.47 6.05
C LYS A 226 16.17 6.74 4.85
N PHE A 227 15.33 7.76 4.94
CA PHE A 227 14.69 8.30 3.74
C PHE A 227 15.78 8.80 2.79
N GLU A 228 15.64 8.47 1.51
CA GLU A 228 16.60 8.79 0.46
C GLU A 228 16.03 9.81 -0.52
N HIS A 229 16.89 10.38 -1.36
CA HIS A 229 16.51 11.33 -2.40
C HIS A 229 16.62 10.74 -3.81
N TRP A 230 16.72 9.40 -3.93
CA TRP A 230 16.96 8.73 -5.20
C TRP A 230 16.00 9.18 -6.32
N HIS A 231 14.73 9.45 -6.01
CA HIS A 231 13.76 9.88 -7.02
C HIS A 231 14.08 11.28 -7.57
N ASP A 232 14.58 12.19 -6.75
CA ASP A 232 14.99 13.54 -7.16
C ASP A 232 16.34 13.49 -7.89
N ASP A 233 17.32 12.75 -7.35
CA ASP A 233 18.63 12.51 -7.98
C ASP A 233 18.49 11.91 -9.39
N PHE A 234 17.47 11.08 -9.60
CA PHE A 234 17.12 10.50 -10.89
C PHE A 234 16.71 11.56 -11.93
N THR A 235 16.19 12.71 -11.50
CA THR A 235 15.79 13.78 -12.41
C THR A 235 16.97 14.60 -12.93
N ASP A 236 18.09 14.64 -12.21
CA ASP A 236 19.27 15.46 -12.54
C ASP A 236 20.23 14.75 -13.50
N ILE A 237 19.81 14.61 -14.76
CA ILE A 237 20.55 13.89 -15.81
C ILE A 237 21.90 14.55 -16.21
N TYR A 238 22.06 15.84 -15.92
CA TYR A 238 23.27 16.61 -16.25
C TYR A 238 24.10 16.99 -15.03
N ASN A 239 23.71 16.51 -13.83
CA ASN A 239 24.39 16.82 -12.57
C ASN A 239 24.57 18.33 -12.35
N GLN A 240 23.56 19.11 -12.73
CA GLN A 240 23.61 20.58 -12.72
C GLN A 240 23.16 21.16 -11.37
N ARG A 241 22.49 20.37 -10.53
CA ARG A 241 22.05 20.83 -9.21
C ARG A 241 23.16 20.59 -8.18
N TYR A 242 23.44 21.58 -7.35
CA TYR A 242 24.51 21.51 -6.34
C TYR A 242 24.21 20.40 -5.31
N GLY A 243 25.01 19.32 -5.31
CA GLY A 243 24.91 18.23 -4.31
C GLY A 243 25.13 16.81 -4.85
N TYR A 244 24.97 16.59 -6.16
CA TYR A 244 24.80 15.23 -6.69
C TYR A 244 26.12 14.56 -7.14
N ARG A 245 27.07 14.38 -6.21
CA ARG A 245 28.24 13.49 -6.38
C ARG A 245 27.93 12.03 -6.03
N HIS A 246 26.66 11.60 -6.10
CA HIS A 246 26.19 10.35 -5.48
C HIS A 246 25.54 9.35 -6.43
N HIS A 247 25.41 9.63 -7.75
CA HIS A 247 24.94 8.63 -8.72
C HIS A 247 25.76 7.33 -8.67
N GLY A 248 27.07 7.43 -8.42
CA GLY A 248 27.96 6.28 -8.24
C GLY A 248 27.62 5.39 -7.03
N LYS A 249 26.95 5.94 -6.01
CA LYS A 249 26.60 5.25 -4.76
C LYS A 249 25.28 4.48 -4.83
N TYR A 250 24.42 4.79 -5.80
CA TYR A 250 23.18 4.04 -5.97
C TYR A 250 23.42 2.66 -6.59
N ASP A 251 22.43 1.79 -6.40
CA ASP A 251 22.41 0.43 -6.91
C ASP A 251 22.33 0.36 -8.43
N LYS A 252 22.44 -0.87 -8.96
CA LYS A 252 22.41 -1.12 -10.41
C LYS A 252 21.08 -0.66 -11.02
N ASN A 253 19.96 -0.98 -10.37
CA ASN A 253 18.62 -0.56 -10.78
C ASN A 253 18.53 0.94 -11.07
N PHE A 254 19.05 1.77 -10.16
CA PHE A 254 19.12 3.21 -10.38
C PHE A 254 19.95 3.58 -11.59
N LYS A 255 21.18 3.06 -11.68
CA LYS A 255 22.12 3.39 -12.76
C LYS A 255 21.54 3.02 -14.12
N ASP A 256 20.91 1.86 -14.21
CA ASP A 256 20.27 1.37 -15.42
C ASP A 256 19.12 2.27 -15.87
N ALA A 257 18.17 2.55 -14.96
CA ALA A 257 17.02 3.40 -15.25
C ALA A 257 17.47 4.82 -15.63
N PHE A 258 18.47 5.36 -14.92
CA PHE A 258 19.05 6.67 -15.19
C PHE A 258 19.64 6.73 -16.60
N ASN A 259 20.46 5.75 -16.98
CA ASN A 259 21.08 5.69 -18.31
C ASN A 259 20.05 5.57 -19.43
N ILE A 260 18.99 4.77 -19.23
CA ILE A 260 17.89 4.66 -20.20
C ILE A 260 17.25 6.02 -20.42
N VAL A 261 16.89 6.74 -19.36
CA VAL A 261 16.25 8.06 -19.48
C VAL A 261 17.18 9.08 -20.09
N LYS A 262 18.45 9.13 -19.65
CA LYS A 262 19.46 10.04 -20.20
C LYS A 262 19.62 9.83 -21.71
N ASN A 263 19.84 8.59 -22.16
CA ASN A 263 19.98 8.25 -23.58
C ASN A 263 18.73 8.62 -24.40
N ASN A 264 17.52 8.44 -23.84
CA ASN A 264 16.28 8.81 -24.52
C ASN A 264 16.14 10.33 -24.69
N ILE A 265 16.61 11.11 -23.72
CA ILE A 265 16.56 12.57 -23.77
C ILE A 265 17.61 13.11 -24.75
N GLU A 266 18.84 12.60 -24.70
CA GLU A 266 19.92 13.02 -25.59
C GLU A 266 19.61 12.71 -27.06
N LYS A 267 19.11 11.51 -27.39
CA LYS A 267 18.68 11.17 -28.76
C LYS A 267 17.58 12.08 -29.29
N LYS A 268 16.63 12.47 -28.44
CA LYS A 268 15.58 13.43 -28.83
C LYS A 268 16.18 14.78 -29.15
N MET A 269 17.08 15.29 -28.31
CA MET A 269 17.75 16.57 -28.56
C MET A 269 18.56 16.56 -29.85
N GLU A 270 19.28 15.48 -30.15
CA GLU A 270 19.99 15.31 -31.42
C GLU A 270 19.04 15.32 -32.62
N SER A 271 17.89 14.64 -32.53
CA SER A 271 16.90 14.63 -33.62
C SER A 271 16.27 16.00 -33.89
N PHE A 272 16.18 16.89 -32.89
CA PHE A 272 15.70 18.26 -33.06
C PHE A 272 16.76 19.21 -33.62
N ASN A 273 18.05 18.88 -33.49
CA ASN A 273 19.15 19.71 -34.01
C ASN A 273 19.53 19.38 -35.47
N ILE A 274 18.87 18.38 -36.08
CA ILE A 274 19.10 17.93 -37.46
C ILE A 274 17.95 18.39 -38.41
N CYS A 275 16.94 19.10 -37.88
CA CYS A 275 15.91 19.80 -38.66
C CYS A 275 16.11 21.31 -38.57
#